data_AF-A0A2N2WQD2-F1
#
_entry.id   AF-A0A2N2WQD2-F1
#
_cell.length_a   1.000
_cell.length_b   1.000
_cell.length_c   1.000
_cell.angle_alpha   90.00
_cell.angle_beta   90.00
_cell.angle_gamma   90.00
#
_symmetry.space_group_name_H-M   'P 1'
#
loop_
_entity.id
_entity.type
_entity.pdbx_description
1 polymer ?
#
loop_
_entity_poly.entity_id
_entity_poly.type
_entity_poly.pdbx_seq_one_letter_code
_entity_poly.pdbx_strand_id
1 'polypeptide(L)'
;MSKVSKFFLGILIGAASLIITFRIINQAPSQKLHLNDKFRAIIDNSGCSMCHNPNPKLPFYAEWPLFGGNIKKKASNAFSRIDLTIPLRQFDQGDQVDSFALNKIEEVVSNGSMPPFSFTILRPGSAISYKEEEILLEWIERQRSRVELE
;
A
#
# COMPACT_ATOMS: atom_id res chain seq x y z
N MET A 1 -37.35 9.99 -24.55
CA MET A 1 -35.94 10.48 -24.54
C MET A 1 -35.35 10.40 -25.93
N SER A 2 -34.73 11.49 -26.41
CA SER A 2 -34.01 11.51 -27.70
C SER A 2 -32.75 10.63 -27.66
N LYS A 3 -32.26 10.20 -28.82
CA LYS A 3 -30.98 9.44 -28.92
C LYS A 3 -29.82 10.21 -28.26
N VAL A 4 -29.84 11.54 -28.39
CA VAL A 4 -28.89 12.47 -27.76
C VAL A 4 -29.01 12.43 -26.23
N SER A 5 -30.22 12.45 -25.67
CA SER A 5 -30.45 12.34 -24.22
C SER A 5 -29.97 10.99 -23.64
N LYS A 6 -30.15 9.89 -24.37
CA LYS A 6 -29.62 8.57 -23.96
C LYS A 6 -28.08 8.53 -23.97
N PHE A 7 -27.46 9.20 -24.94
CA PHE A 7 -26.00 9.31 -25.02
C PHE A 7 -25.41 10.07 -23.83
N PHE A 8 -25.97 11.24 -23.50
CA PHE A 8 -25.53 12.01 -22.33
C PHE A 8 -25.77 11.27 -21.02
N LEU A 9 -26.90 10.57 -20.88
CA LEU A 9 -27.17 9.76 -19.69
C LEU A 9 -26.13 8.63 -19.54
N GLY A 10 -25.74 7.97 -20.63
CA GLY A 10 -24.68 6.95 -20.61
C GLY A 10 -23.33 7.49 -20.14
N ILE A 11 -22.92 8.67 -20.64
CA ILE A 11 -21.70 9.35 -20.19
C ILE A 11 -21.78 9.67 -18.69
N LEU A 12 -22.91 10.20 -18.24
CA LEU A 12 -23.10 10.59 -16.83
C LEU A 12 -22.96 9.37 -15.89
N ILE A 13 -23.57 8.24 -16.26
CA ILE A 13 -23.47 6.99 -15.50
C ILE A 13 -22.02 6.47 -15.49
N GLY A 14 -21.33 6.51 -16.63
CA GLY A 14 -19.93 6.11 -16.72
C GLY A 14 -19.01 6.96 -15.85
N ALA A 15 -19.16 8.29 -15.91
CA ALA A 15 -18.41 9.23 -15.09
C ALA A 15 -18.68 9.02 -13.59
N ALA A 16 -19.95 8.88 -13.20
CA ALA A 16 -20.31 8.60 -11.81
C ALA A 16 -19.67 7.29 -11.31
N SER A 17 -19.70 6.23 -12.12
CA SER A 17 -19.10 4.93 -11.78
C SER A 17 -17.59 5.02 -11.58
N LEU A 18 -16.89 5.75 -12.45
CA LEU A 18 -15.45 6.00 -12.32
C LEU A 18 -15.13 6.80 -11.05
N ILE A 19 -15.87 7.87 -10.77
CA ILE A 19 -15.69 8.68 -9.56
C ILE A 19 -15.90 7.85 -8.29
N ILE A 20 -16.98 7.05 -8.25
CA ILE A 20 -17.28 6.18 -7.11
C ILE A 20 -16.15 5.17 -6.90
N THR A 21 -15.70 4.52 -7.98
CA THR A 21 -14.59 3.55 -7.91
C THR A 21 -13.32 4.22 -7.41
N PHE A 22 -12.96 5.38 -7.96
CA PHE A 22 -11.81 6.17 -7.54
C PHE A 22 -11.86 6.56 -6.05
N ARG A 23 -13.05 6.93 -5.55
CA ARG A 23 -13.26 7.26 -4.14
C ARG A 23 -13.07 6.04 -3.25
N ILE A 24 -13.61 4.88 -3.63
CA ILE A 24 -13.51 3.65 -2.85
C ILE A 24 -12.05 3.20 -2.74
N ILE A 25 -11.28 3.25 -3.85
CA ILE A 25 -9.90 2.76 -3.85
C ILE A 25 -8.90 3.72 -3.20
N ASN A 26 -9.19 5.03 -3.11
CA ASN A 26 -8.30 6.04 -2.53
C ASN A 26 -8.79 6.54 -1.15
N GLN A 27 -9.58 5.73 -0.45
CA GLN A 27 -10.06 6.08 0.88
C GLN A 27 -9.07 5.61 1.94
N ALA A 28 -8.43 6.56 2.62
CA ALA A 28 -7.63 6.28 3.80
C ALA A 28 -8.45 5.59 4.90
N PRO A 29 -7.81 4.82 5.81
CA PRO A 29 -8.50 4.16 6.91
C PRO A 29 -9.37 5.10 7.76
N SER A 30 -10.44 4.55 8.33
CA SER A 30 -11.38 5.32 9.16
C SER A 30 -10.65 6.08 10.28
N GLN A 31 -11.02 7.35 10.47
CA GLN A 31 -10.43 8.18 11.52
C GLN A 31 -10.68 7.63 12.93
N LYS A 32 -11.73 6.82 13.11
CA LYS A 32 -12.10 6.19 14.39
C LYS A 32 -11.15 5.06 14.81
N LEU A 33 -10.33 4.55 13.90
CA LEU A 33 -9.33 3.53 14.21
C LEU A 33 -8.17 4.10 15.01
N HIS A 34 -7.58 3.30 15.90
CA HIS A 34 -6.34 3.67 16.56
C HIS A 34 -5.19 3.70 15.55
N LEU A 35 -4.10 4.42 15.86
CA LEU A 35 -3.00 4.62 14.93
C LEU A 35 -2.37 3.30 14.46
N ASN A 36 -2.23 2.33 15.37
CA ASN A 36 -1.75 0.98 15.06
C ASN A 36 -2.66 0.23 14.07
N ASP A 37 -3.98 0.34 14.23
CA ASP A 37 -4.95 -0.29 13.33
C ASP A 37 -4.94 0.39 11.95
N LYS A 38 -4.75 1.72 11.91
CA LYS A 38 -4.61 2.47 10.66
C LYS A 38 -3.34 2.05 9.91
N PHE A 39 -2.20 1.96 10.61
CA PHE A 39 -0.95 1.44 10.06
C PHE A 39 -1.16 0.05 9.44
N ARG A 40 -1.77 -0.87 10.20
CA ARG A 40 -2.00 -2.23 9.73
C ARG A 40 -2.88 -2.27 8.48
N ALA A 41 -3.96 -1.49 8.49
CA ALA A 41 -4.84 -1.38 7.33
C ALA A 41 -4.09 -0.88 6.08
N ILE A 42 -3.20 0.10 6.22
CA ILE A 42 -2.41 0.62 5.09
C ILE A 42 -1.45 -0.45 4.56
N ILE A 43 -0.68 -1.11 5.43
CA ILE A 43 0.25 -2.18 5.03
C ILE A 43 -0.47 -3.29 4.26
N ASP A 44 -1.65 -3.70 4.72
CA ASP A 44 -2.41 -4.78 4.10
C ASP A 44 -3.09 -4.32 2.79
N ASN A 45 -3.64 -3.11 2.74
CA ASN A 45 -4.29 -2.55 1.54
C ASN A 45 -3.29 -2.27 0.42
N SER A 46 -2.20 -1.56 0.75
CA SER A 46 -1.06 -1.27 -0.13
C SER A 46 -0.29 -2.54 -0.50
N GLY A 47 -0.47 -3.62 0.26
CA GLY A 47 0.01 -4.94 -0.10
C GLY A 47 1.53 -5.07 -0.02
N CYS A 48 2.15 -4.39 0.95
CA CYS A 48 3.61 -4.36 1.12
C CYS A 48 4.19 -5.79 1.22
N SER A 49 3.48 -6.68 1.93
CA SER A 49 3.86 -8.08 2.12
C SER A 49 3.75 -8.95 0.85
N MET A 50 3.15 -8.47 -0.25
CA MET A 50 3.14 -9.22 -1.51
C MET A 50 4.53 -9.34 -2.14
N CYS A 51 5.43 -8.39 -1.86
CA CYS A 51 6.79 -8.38 -2.39
C CYS A 51 7.86 -8.43 -1.29
N HIS A 52 7.54 -7.99 -0.07
CA HIS A 52 8.48 -7.92 1.05
C HIS A 52 8.30 -9.07 2.06
N ASN A 53 8.12 -10.28 1.56
CA ASN A 53 7.93 -11.50 2.35
C ASN A 53 8.82 -12.61 1.76
N PRO A 54 9.42 -13.50 2.58
CA PRO A 54 10.23 -14.62 2.10
C PRO A 54 9.45 -15.58 1.22
N ASN A 55 8.13 -15.68 1.41
CA ASN A 55 7.21 -16.47 0.61
C ASN A 55 6.14 -15.56 -0.01
N PRO A 56 6.51 -14.73 -1.00
CA PRO A 56 5.61 -13.73 -1.56
C PRO A 56 4.45 -14.43 -2.30
N LYS A 57 3.21 -14.13 -1.87
CA LYS A 57 2.01 -14.55 -2.59
C LYS A 57 1.78 -13.63 -3.78
N LEU A 58 2.53 -13.89 -4.84
CA LEU A 58 2.47 -13.07 -6.05
C LEU A 58 1.09 -13.18 -6.72
N PRO A 59 0.62 -12.09 -7.35
CA PRO A 59 -0.64 -12.08 -8.06
C PRO A 59 -0.59 -12.99 -9.30
N PHE A 60 -1.75 -13.45 -9.78
CA PHE A 60 -1.85 -14.38 -10.92
C PHE A 60 -1.14 -13.88 -12.19
N TYR A 61 -1.06 -12.56 -12.39
CA TYR A 61 -0.38 -11.96 -13.53
C TYR A 61 1.16 -12.02 -13.46
N ALA A 62 1.72 -12.49 -12.34
CA ALA A 62 3.13 -12.86 -12.24
C ALA A 62 3.48 -14.12 -13.04
N GLU A 63 2.49 -14.86 -13.54
CA GLU A 63 2.68 -16.01 -14.44
C GLU A 63 2.54 -15.67 -15.92
N TRP A 64 2.29 -14.40 -16.28
CA TRP A 64 2.10 -14.03 -17.69
C TRP A 64 3.41 -14.12 -18.48
N PRO A 65 3.41 -14.69 -19.70
CA PRO A 65 4.63 -14.96 -20.46
C PRO A 65 5.53 -13.75 -20.73
N LEU A 66 4.92 -12.56 -20.92
CA LEU A 66 5.64 -11.36 -21.35
C LEU A 66 6.31 -10.60 -20.20
N PHE A 67 5.76 -10.66 -18.98
CA PHE A 67 6.21 -9.80 -17.88
C PHE A 67 6.23 -10.47 -16.51
N GLY A 68 5.73 -11.69 -16.38
CA GLY A 68 5.72 -12.43 -15.12
C GLY A 68 7.10 -12.60 -14.49
N GLY A 69 8.11 -12.94 -15.31
CA GLY A 69 9.50 -13.07 -14.85
C GLY A 69 10.06 -11.78 -14.24
N ASN A 70 9.72 -10.62 -14.80
CA ASN A 70 10.14 -9.32 -14.26
C ASN A 70 9.45 -9.01 -12.92
N ILE A 71 8.18 -9.39 -12.75
CA ILE A 71 7.45 -9.24 -11.49
C ILE A 71 8.10 -10.09 -10.40
N LYS A 72 8.36 -11.38 -10.69
CA LYS A 72 9.04 -12.30 -9.78
C LYS A 72 10.42 -11.78 -9.36
N LYS A 73 11.21 -11.31 -10.33
CA LYS A 73 12.53 -10.71 -10.07
C LYS A 73 12.44 -9.44 -9.22
N LYS A 74 11.51 -8.54 -9.52
CA LYS A 74 11.30 -7.31 -8.73
C LYS A 74 10.86 -7.63 -7.30
N ALA A 75 9.97 -8.60 -7.12
CA ALA A 75 9.55 -9.05 -5.79
C ALA A 75 10.72 -9.66 -5.00
N SER A 76 11.50 -10.55 -5.62
CA SER A 76 12.71 -11.10 -4.99
C SER A 76 13.68 -9.99 -4.58
N ASN A 77 13.93 -9.02 -5.46
CA ASN A 77 14.81 -7.88 -5.17
C ASN A 77 14.24 -6.97 -4.06
N ALA A 78 12.92 -6.82 -3.98
CA ALA A 78 12.26 -6.03 -2.95
C ALA A 78 12.42 -6.69 -1.57
N PHE A 79 12.15 -7.99 -1.47
CA PHE A 79 12.40 -8.80 -0.28
C PHE A 79 13.87 -8.71 0.18
N SER A 80 14.84 -8.84 -0.73
CA SER A 80 16.26 -8.74 -0.37
C SER A 80 16.69 -7.37 0.15
N ARG A 81 15.91 -6.31 -0.10
CA ARG A 81 16.17 -4.97 0.45
C ARG A 81 15.59 -4.78 1.84
N ILE A 82 14.41 -5.37 2.08
CA ILE A 82 13.75 -5.37 3.38
C ILE A 82 12.75 -6.54 3.44
N ASP A 83 12.91 -7.37 4.47
CA ASP A 83 11.94 -8.38 4.88
C ASP A 83 10.97 -7.75 5.88
N LEU A 84 9.72 -7.51 5.46
CA LEU A 84 8.71 -6.92 6.34
C LEU A 84 8.13 -7.92 7.35
N THR A 85 8.42 -9.22 7.25
CA THR A 85 7.91 -10.18 8.24
C THR A 85 8.48 -9.95 9.62
N ILE A 86 9.72 -9.46 9.72
CA ILE A 86 10.38 -9.16 10.99
C ILE A 86 9.73 -7.94 11.68
N PRO A 87 9.70 -6.73 11.08
CA PRO A 87 9.11 -5.56 11.72
C PRO A 87 7.61 -5.70 11.96
N LEU A 88 6.87 -6.39 11.07
CA LEU A 88 5.45 -6.66 11.30
C LEU A 88 5.23 -7.63 12.46
N ARG A 89 6.07 -8.67 12.60
CA ARG A 89 6.00 -9.56 13.76
C ARG A 89 6.34 -8.83 15.05
N GLN A 90 7.38 -8.00 15.07
CA GLN A 90 7.74 -7.17 16.24
C GLN A 90 6.55 -6.30 16.65
N PHE A 91 5.95 -5.61 15.69
CA PHE A 91 4.75 -4.81 15.91
C PHE A 91 3.59 -5.65 16.46
N ASP A 92 3.27 -6.79 15.84
CA ASP A 92 2.15 -7.66 16.24
C ASP A 92 2.36 -8.25 17.65
N GLN A 93 3.62 -8.41 18.10
CA GLN A 93 3.99 -8.89 19.44
C GLN A 93 4.06 -7.76 20.48
N GLY A 94 3.96 -6.50 20.06
CA GLY A 94 4.15 -5.33 20.93
C GLY A 94 5.62 -5.03 21.23
N ASP A 95 6.56 -5.69 20.56
CA ASP A 95 7.98 -5.45 20.68
C ASP A 95 8.37 -4.10 20.06
N GLN A 96 9.62 -3.70 20.27
CA GLN A 96 10.24 -2.59 19.56
C GLN A 96 10.44 -2.96 18.09
N VAL A 97 9.97 -2.11 17.18
CA VAL A 97 10.22 -2.25 15.75
C VAL A 97 11.62 -1.74 15.44
N ASP A 98 12.40 -2.52 14.69
CA ASP A 98 13.78 -2.19 14.34
C ASP A 98 13.91 -0.83 13.60
N SER A 99 14.87 -0.01 14.05
CA SER A 99 15.10 1.34 13.50
C SER A 99 15.54 1.32 12.03
N PHE A 100 16.27 0.29 11.59
CA PHE A 100 16.64 0.16 10.18
C PHE A 100 15.39 -0.08 9.32
N ALA A 101 14.46 -0.93 9.75
CA ALA A 101 13.19 -1.13 9.08
C ALA A 101 12.35 0.17 9.04
N LEU A 102 12.23 0.88 10.16
CA LEU A 102 11.51 2.15 10.24
C LEU A 102 12.07 3.19 9.25
N ASN A 103 13.39 3.36 9.21
CA ASN A 103 14.05 4.30 8.29
C ASN A 103 13.83 3.93 6.82
N LYS A 104 13.85 2.62 6.49
CA LYS A 104 13.61 2.14 5.13
C LYS A 104 12.17 2.38 4.68
N ILE A 105 11.21 2.17 5.57
CA ILE A 105 9.79 2.42 5.29
C ILE A 105 9.55 3.93 5.13
N GLU A 106 10.08 4.75 6.05
CA GLU A 106 10.01 6.22 5.96
C GLU A 106 10.56 6.74 4.63
N GLU A 107 11.75 6.27 4.24
CA GLU A 107 12.41 6.66 2.99
C GLU A 107 11.50 6.45 1.79
N VAL A 108 10.94 5.24 1.63
CA VAL A 108 10.15 4.88 0.45
C VAL A 108 8.73 5.47 0.43
N VAL A 109 8.19 5.74 1.62
CA VAL A 109 6.89 6.39 1.80
C VAL A 109 7.01 7.88 1.49
N SER A 110 7.98 8.57 2.09
CA SER A 110 8.16 10.02 1.95
C SER A 110 8.58 10.44 0.53
N ASN A 111 9.29 9.57 -0.19
CA ASN A 111 9.67 9.83 -1.58
C ASN A 111 8.66 9.29 -2.61
N GLY A 112 7.56 8.67 -2.16
CA GLY A 112 6.53 8.09 -3.03
C GLY A 112 7.02 6.97 -3.96
N SER A 113 8.14 6.31 -3.63
CA SER A 113 8.71 5.25 -4.48
C SER A 113 8.03 3.89 -4.28
N MET A 114 7.27 3.72 -3.19
CA MET A 114 6.52 2.51 -2.88
C MET A 114 5.02 2.79 -2.63
N PRO A 115 4.12 1.91 -3.13
CA PRO A 115 4.40 0.85 -4.09
C PRO A 115 4.83 1.41 -5.46
N PRO A 116 5.61 0.66 -6.26
CA PRO A 116 6.06 1.15 -7.56
C PRO A 116 4.87 1.45 -8.46
N PHE A 117 4.93 2.50 -9.27
CA PHE A 117 3.85 2.85 -10.20
C PHE A 117 3.39 1.69 -11.10
N SER A 118 4.31 0.83 -11.54
CA SER A 118 3.95 -0.36 -12.33
C SER A 118 3.03 -1.33 -11.58
N PHE A 119 3.12 -1.37 -10.26
CA PHE A 119 2.26 -2.18 -9.41
C PHE A 119 0.88 -1.54 -9.23
N THR A 120 0.82 -0.22 -9.07
CA THR A 120 -0.45 0.51 -8.93
C THR A 120 -1.31 0.50 -10.20
N ILE A 121 -0.72 0.33 -11.39
CA ILE A 121 -1.49 0.13 -12.64
C ILE A 121 -2.40 -1.11 -12.55
N LEU A 122 -1.86 -2.23 -12.04
CA LEU A 122 -2.59 -3.50 -11.94
C LEU A 122 -3.39 -3.61 -10.64
N ARG A 123 -3.04 -2.81 -9.63
CA ARG A 123 -3.75 -2.70 -8.36
C ARG A 123 -3.87 -1.23 -7.92
N PRO A 124 -4.80 -0.46 -8.51
CA PRO A 124 -4.91 0.98 -8.22
C PRO A 124 -5.10 1.33 -6.75
N GLY A 125 -5.86 0.52 -6.01
CA GLY A 125 -6.05 0.69 -4.57
C GLY A 125 -4.85 0.34 -3.69
N SER A 126 -3.68 0.00 -4.28
CA SER A 126 -2.45 -0.15 -3.50
C SER A 126 -1.68 1.16 -3.34
N ALA A 127 -1.97 2.17 -4.15
CA ALA A 127 -1.28 3.45 -4.08
C ALA A 127 -1.47 4.06 -2.70
N ILE A 128 -0.38 4.55 -2.09
CA ILE A 128 -0.44 5.27 -0.82
C ILE A 128 -0.91 6.68 -1.12
N SER A 129 -2.06 7.07 -0.56
CA SER A 129 -2.56 8.44 -0.63
C SER A 129 -1.79 9.34 0.34
N TYR A 130 -1.83 10.66 0.12
CA TYR A 130 -1.22 11.64 1.02
C TYR A 130 -1.63 11.48 2.49
N LYS A 131 -2.90 11.14 2.74
CA LYS A 131 -3.39 10.90 4.11
C LYS A 131 -2.83 9.61 4.72
N GLU A 132 -2.62 8.58 3.91
CA GLU A 132 -1.99 7.35 4.37
C GLU A 132 -0.50 7.54 4.62
N GLU A 133 0.18 8.34 3.79
CA GLU A 133 1.55 8.80 4.03
C GLU A 133 1.65 9.50 5.39
N GLU A 134 0.81 10.50 5.67
CA GLU A 134 0.78 11.19 6.98
C GLU A 134 0.61 10.21 8.15
N ILE A 135 -0.33 9.25 8.02
CA ILE A 135 -0.57 8.22 9.04
C ILE A 135 0.65 7.34 9.24
N LEU A 136 1.32 6.91 8.16
CA LEU A 136 2.51 6.08 8.23
C LEU A 136 3.67 6.82 8.91
N LEU A 137 3.88 8.09 8.57
CA LEU A 137 4.92 8.92 9.17
C LEU A 137 4.63 9.20 10.66
N GLU A 138 3.39 9.48 11.03
CA GLU A 138 2.97 9.61 12.44
C GLU A 138 3.23 8.30 13.21
N TRP A 139 2.90 7.15 12.60
CA TRP A 139 3.12 5.85 13.22
C TRP A 139 4.61 5.55 13.40
N ILE A 140 5.46 5.84 12.40
CA ILE A 140 6.92 5.66 12.48
C ILE A 140 7.50 6.49 13.63
N GLU A 141 7.11 7.76 13.74
CA GLU A 141 7.56 8.64 14.81
C GLU A 141 7.16 8.10 16.18
N ARG A 142 5.92 7.60 16.32
CA ARG A 142 5.48 6.97 17.57
C ARG A 142 6.29 5.72 17.92
N GLN A 143 6.71 4.92 16.94
CA GLN A 143 7.56 3.76 17.22
C GLN A 143 8.96 4.20 17.69
N ARG A 144 9.51 5.30 17.15
CA ARG A 144 10.78 5.87 17.59
C ARG A 144 10.73 6.38 19.02
N SER A 145 9.68 7.10 19.42
CA SER A 145 9.56 7.60 20.79
C SER A 145 9.45 6.49 21.84
N ARG A 146 9.04 5.26 21.46
CA ARG A 146 9.10 4.10 22.36
C ARG A 146 10.53 3.65 22.65
N VAL A 147 11.45 3.86 21.71
CA VAL A 147 12.88 3.52 21.84
C VAL A 147 13.58 4.40 22.86
N GLU A 148 13.18 5.66 23.00
CA GLU A 148 13.84 6.63 23.87
C GLU A 148 13.44 6.50 25.35
N LEU A 149 12.52 5.58 25.68
CA LEU A 149 11.97 5.39 27.02
C LEU A 149 12.49 4.11 27.73
N GLU A 150 13.36 3.34 27.09
CA GLU A 150 14.09 2.18 27.65
C GLU A 150 15.59 2.49 27.78
#